data_AF-A0A5J5QSB0-F1
#
_entry.id   AF-A0A5J5QSB0-F1
#
_cell.length_a   1.000
_cell.length_b   1.000
_cell.length_c   1.000
_cell.angle_alpha   90.00
_cell.angle_beta   90.00
_cell.angle_gamma   90.00
#
_symmetry.space_group_name_H-M   'P 1'
#
loop_
_entity.id
_entity.type
_entity.pdbx_description
1 polymer ?
#
loop_
_entity_poly.entity_id
_entity_poly.type
_entity_poly.pdbx_seq_one_letter_code
_entity_poly.pdbx_strand_id
1 'polypeptide(L)'
;MESLEKIRGYGDYNELLYSFEKVGVVPRKERRMKAFRKALDDCQLGDMGYSRNCFTCEQGNLPKTNIRELLDKGVTNNDWLSMFPHAKIKHLPNSFSDHYPILLSTVSEKKRNKATNFKFEAWWTMESL
;
A
#
# COMPACT_ATOMS: atom_id res chain seq x y z
N MET A 1 11.32 -28.06 -4.28
CA MET A 1 10.97 -26.75 -4.88
C MET A 1 9.58 -26.36 -4.41
N GLU A 2 9.41 -26.24 -3.09
CA GLU A 2 8.09 -26.14 -2.47
C GLU A 2 8.25 -25.29 -1.19
N SER A 3 8.36 -23.96 -1.36
CA SER A 3 8.29 -23.00 -0.25
C SER A 3 8.23 -21.54 -0.70
N LEU A 4 7.72 -21.23 -1.90
CA LEU A 4 7.63 -19.83 -2.39
C LEU A 4 6.25 -19.18 -2.19
N GLU A 5 5.31 -19.83 -1.51
CA GLU A 5 3.98 -19.27 -1.25
C GLU A 5 3.84 -18.46 0.04
N LYS A 6 4.90 -18.25 0.82
CA LYS A 6 4.78 -17.55 2.11
C LYS A 6 4.78 -16.01 1.94
N ILE A 7 3.56 -15.55 1.63
CA ILE A 7 2.90 -14.27 1.91
C ILE A 7 3.62 -12.98 1.48
N ARG A 8 3.19 -12.49 0.32
CA ARG A 8 3.29 -11.11 -0.16
C ARG A 8 1.86 -10.57 -0.24
N GLY A 9 1.58 -9.44 0.39
CA GLY A 9 0.32 -8.72 0.19
C GLY A 9 0.61 -7.25 -0.06
N TYR A 10 0.09 -6.69 -1.15
CA TYR A 10 0.09 -5.25 -1.36
C TYR A 10 -1.23 -4.85 -2.00
N GLY A 11 -1.80 -3.74 -1.55
CA GLY A 11 -3.09 -3.24 -2.02
C GLY A 11 -3.84 -2.51 -0.92
N ASP A 12 -5.13 -2.31 -1.15
CA ASP A 12 -6.03 -1.65 -0.22
C ASP A 12 -6.45 -2.60 0.92
N TYR A 13 -5.97 -2.32 2.13
CA TYR A 13 -6.37 -3.06 3.34
C TYR A 13 -7.59 -2.45 4.02
N ASN A 14 -7.99 -1.23 3.64
CA ASN A 14 -9.03 -0.43 4.26
C ASN A 14 -8.90 -0.32 5.81
N GLU A 15 -7.66 -0.42 6.29
CA GLU A 15 -7.30 -0.39 7.71
C GLU A 15 -6.05 0.48 7.93
N LEU A 16 -6.00 1.12 9.10
CA LEU A 16 -4.87 1.93 9.55
C LEU A 16 -4.06 1.16 10.60
N LEU A 17 -2.73 1.27 10.56
CA LEU A 17 -1.82 0.80 11.59
C LEU A 17 -1.73 1.81 12.75
N TYR A 18 -1.74 3.10 12.42
CA TYR A 18 -1.52 4.18 13.38
C TYR A 18 -2.43 5.38 13.14
N SER A 19 -2.68 6.17 14.19
CA SER A 19 -3.56 7.35 14.11
C SER A 19 -3.05 8.43 13.16
N PHE A 20 -1.73 8.60 13.03
CA PHE A 20 -1.12 9.59 12.13
C PHE A 20 -1.33 9.27 10.64
N GLU A 21 -1.74 8.04 10.31
CA GLU A 21 -2.07 7.63 8.94
C GLU A 21 -3.41 8.20 8.46
N LYS A 22 -4.11 8.95 9.32
CA LYS A 22 -5.32 9.69 8.98
C LYS A 22 -5.21 11.15 9.37
N VAL A 23 -5.60 12.01 8.44
CA VAL A 23 -5.90 13.43 8.69
C VAL A 23 -7.39 13.64 8.44
N GLY A 24 -8.07 14.29 9.38
CA GLY A 24 -9.50 14.57 9.30
C GLY A 24 -10.15 14.69 10.68
N VAL A 25 -11.44 15.04 10.70
CA VAL A 25 -12.18 15.35 11.94
C VAL A 25 -12.46 14.11 12.78
N VAL A 26 -12.71 12.97 12.15
CA VAL A 26 -13.09 11.72 12.83
C VAL A 26 -11.89 10.79 12.93
N PRO A 27 -11.37 10.48 14.13
CA PRO A 27 -10.27 9.52 14.28
C PRO A 27 -10.75 8.08 14.02
N ARG A 28 -9.85 7.24 13.50
CA ARG A 28 -10.10 5.79 13.40
C ARG A 28 -10.09 5.16 14.79
N LYS A 29 -11.01 4.23 15.04
CA LYS A 29 -11.12 3.54 16.33
C LYS A 29 -9.84 2.74 16.63
N GLU A 30 -9.18 3.01 17.76
CA GLU A 30 -7.96 2.32 18.20
C GLU A 30 -8.10 0.79 18.22
N ARG A 31 -9.28 0.27 18.57
CA ARG A 31 -9.57 -1.17 18.55
C ARG A 31 -9.34 -1.80 17.17
N ARG A 32 -9.70 -1.11 16.07
CA ARG A 32 -9.48 -1.61 14.70
C ARG A 32 -7.99 -1.65 14.37
N MET A 33 -7.26 -0.57 14.68
CA MET A 33 -5.82 -0.49 14.43
C MET A 33 -5.03 -1.52 15.25
N LYS A 34 -5.47 -1.81 16.49
CA LYS A 34 -4.90 -2.90 17.31
C LYS A 34 -5.20 -4.27 16.70
N ALA A 35 -6.43 -4.52 16.28
CA ALA A 35 -6.80 -5.78 15.64
C ALA A 35 -6.02 -6.01 14.35
N PHE A 36 -5.82 -4.97 13.54
CA PHE A 36 -5.04 -5.07 12.31
C PHE A 36 -3.56 -5.36 12.58
N ARG A 37 -2.92 -4.63 13.52
CA ARG A 37 -1.56 -4.93 13.96
C ARG A 37 -1.42 -6.36 14.47
N LYS A 38 -2.40 -6.85 15.25
CA LYS A 38 -2.41 -8.23 15.74
C LYS A 38 -2.52 -9.23 14.59
N ALA A 39 -3.38 -8.97 13.59
CA ALA A 39 -3.52 -9.85 12.43
C ALA A 39 -2.21 -9.96 11.62
N LEU A 40 -1.47 -8.85 11.49
CA LEU A 40 -0.15 -8.88 10.86
C LEU A 40 0.86 -9.67 11.69
N ASP A 41 0.87 -9.47 13.01
CA ASP A 41 1.75 -10.18 13.94
C ASP A 41 1.48 -11.71 13.94
N ASP A 42 0.20 -12.10 14.01
CA ASP A 42 -0.24 -13.50 13.94
C ASP A 42 0.22 -14.18 12.63
N CYS A 43 0.32 -13.40 11.55
CA CYS A 43 0.78 -13.84 10.23
C CYS A 43 2.30 -13.66 10.01
N GLN A 44 3.04 -13.14 10.99
CA GLN A 44 4.47 -12.81 10.89
C GLN A 44 4.77 -11.84 9.73
N LEU A 45 3.89 -10.87 9.53
CA LEU A 45 3.98 -9.83 8.51
C LEU A 45 4.34 -8.49 9.15
N GLY A 46 5.26 -7.78 8.53
CA GLY A 46 5.58 -6.40 8.82
C GLY A 46 5.17 -5.49 7.66
N ASP A 47 4.81 -4.25 7.99
CA ASP A 47 4.66 -3.20 6.99
C ASP A 47 6.03 -2.84 6.39
N MET A 48 6.13 -2.79 5.07
CA MET A 48 7.36 -2.41 4.36
C MET A 48 7.70 -0.93 4.49
N GLY A 49 6.76 -0.11 4.98
CA GLY A 49 6.86 1.34 4.98
C GLY A 49 6.81 1.93 3.58
N TYR A 50 6.97 3.25 3.53
CA TYR A 50 6.91 4.03 2.31
C TYR A 50 7.88 5.21 2.36
N SER A 51 8.31 5.67 1.17
CA SER A 51 9.43 6.60 1.04
C SER A 51 9.07 8.10 1.12
N ARG A 52 7.79 8.48 1.17
CA ARG A 52 7.32 9.89 1.19
C ARG A 52 6.02 10.05 1.96
N ASN A 53 5.82 11.20 2.62
CA ASN A 53 4.54 11.58 3.24
C ASN A 53 3.40 11.62 2.21
N CYS A 54 2.73 10.48 2.03
CA CYS A 54 1.68 10.33 1.05
C CYS A 54 0.54 9.57 1.72
N PHE A 55 -0.63 10.19 1.75
CA PHE A 55 -1.88 9.49 1.95
C PHE A 55 -2.23 8.77 0.65
N THR A 56 -2.86 7.61 0.73
CA THR A 56 -3.27 6.86 -0.47
C THR A 56 -4.74 7.02 -0.79
N CYS A 57 -5.52 7.61 0.11
CA CYS A 57 -6.90 7.95 -0.12
C CYS A 57 -7.16 9.41 0.26
N GLU A 58 -7.92 10.14 -0.57
CA GLU A 58 -8.33 11.50 -0.28
C GLU A 58 -9.82 11.71 -0.63
N GLN A 59 -10.59 12.17 0.35
CA GLN A 59 -12.01 12.46 0.22
C GLN A 59 -12.32 13.88 0.66
N GLY A 60 -13.04 14.62 -0.19
CA GLY A 60 -13.53 15.97 0.09
C GLY A 60 -12.57 17.08 -0.35
N ASN A 61 -13.15 18.16 -0.88
CA ASN A 61 -12.40 19.22 -1.57
C ASN A 61 -12.23 20.50 -0.75
N LEU A 62 -12.77 20.56 0.47
CA LEU A 62 -12.67 21.74 1.34
C LEU A 62 -11.73 21.46 2.51
N PRO A 63 -10.90 22.42 2.95
CA PRO A 63 -9.96 22.20 4.06
C PRO A 63 -10.60 21.68 5.35
N LYS A 64 -11.87 22.03 5.61
CA LYS A 64 -12.63 21.60 6.80
C LYS A 64 -13.19 20.18 6.69
N THR A 65 -13.38 19.67 5.48
CA THR A 65 -14.00 18.35 5.20
C THR A 65 -13.05 17.38 4.54
N ASN A 66 -11.83 17.82 4.18
CA ASN A 66 -10.81 17.01 3.56
C ASN A 66 -10.33 15.94 4.55
N ILE A 67 -10.52 14.70 4.14
CA ILE A 67 -10.10 13.51 4.86
C ILE A 67 -9.04 12.84 4.01
N ARG A 68 -7.89 12.55 4.60
CA ARG A 68 -6.82 11.83 3.93
C ARG A 68 -6.42 10.63 4.76
N GLU A 69 -6.28 9.47 4.12
CA GLU A 69 -5.98 8.20 4.77
C GLU A 69 -4.88 7.45 4.02
N LEU A 70 -4.03 6.73 4.73
CA LEU A 70 -3.14 5.73 4.15
C LEU A 70 -3.81 4.36 4.29
N LEU A 71 -4.47 3.87 3.24
CA LEU A 71 -5.21 2.60 3.22
C LEU A 71 -4.46 1.51 2.45
N ASP A 72 -3.71 1.91 1.42
CA ASP A 72 -2.91 1.01 0.60
C ASP A 72 -1.56 0.76 1.27
N LYS A 73 -1.21 -0.51 1.46
CA LYS A 73 0.02 -0.92 2.15
C LYS A 73 0.67 -2.07 1.42
N GLY A 74 1.95 -2.30 1.72
CA GLY A 74 2.59 -3.56 1.38
C GLY A 74 3.12 -4.21 2.64
N VAL A 75 2.72 -5.46 2.86
CA VAL A 75 3.09 -6.26 4.01
C VAL A 75 3.88 -7.48 3.56
N THR A 76 4.94 -7.80 4.30
CA THR A 76 5.88 -8.87 3.97
C THR A 76 6.46 -9.52 5.21
N ASN A 77 6.96 -10.74 5.07
CA ASN A 77 7.74 -11.41 6.10
C ASN A 77 9.25 -11.16 5.94
N ASN A 78 10.03 -11.59 6.94
CA ASN A 78 11.49 -11.44 6.98
C ASN A 78 12.22 -12.24 5.88
N ASP A 79 11.69 -13.40 5.50
CA ASP A 79 12.26 -14.20 4.41
C ASP A 79 12.22 -13.42 3.08
N TRP A 80 11.11 -12.74 2.81
CA TRP A 80 10.96 -11.92 1.62
C TRP A 80 11.86 -10.68 1.65
N LEU A 81 11.94 -9.98 2.79
CA LEU A 81 12.84 -8.85 2.94
C LEU A 81 14.31 -9.24 2.75
N SER A 82 14.68 -10.46 3.15
CA SER A 82 16.03 -11.01 2.94
C SER A 82 16.33 -11.29 1.46
N MET A 83 15.33 -11.73 0.69
CA MET A 83 15.45 -11.91 -0.77
C MET A 83 15.50 -10.59 -1.53
N PHE A 84 14.79 -9.55 -1.04
CA PHE A 84 14.68 -8.25 -1.70
C PHE A 84 15.06 -7.10 -0.75
N PRO A 85 16.33 -7.01 -0.31
CA PRO A 85 16.76 -6.01 0.67
C PRO A 85 16.69 -4.55 0.15
N HIS A 86 16.47 -4.38 -1.16
CA HIS A 86 16.29 -3.07 -1.80
C HIS A 86 14.84 -2.79 -2.20
N ALA A 87 13.90 -3.62 -1.77
CA ALA A 87 12.48 -3.41 -2.01
C ALA A 87 12.01 -2.08 -1.42
N LYS A 88 11.24 -1.32 -2.20
CA LYS A 88 10.65 -0.05 -1.76
C LYS A 88 9.27 0.13 -2.35
N ILE A 89 8.38 0.70 -1.56
CA ILE A 89 7.07 1.17 -2.01
C ILE A 89 7.15 2.67 -2.33
N LYS A 90 6.60 3.04 -3.49
CA LYS A 90 6.41 4.42 -3.93
C LYS A 90 4.93 4.66 -4.23
N HIS A 91 4.39 5.74 -3.70
CA HIS A 91 3.06 6.22 -4.07
C HIS A 91 3.18 7.04 -5.35
N LEU A 92 2.32 6.77 -6.33
CA LEU A 92 2.24 7.51 -7.57
C LEU A 92 1.11 8.54 -7.49
N PRO A 93 1.34 9.80 -7.92
CA PRO A 93 0.27 10.78 -7.99
C PRO A 93 -0.80 10.29 -8.97
N ASN A 94 -2.07 10.37 -8.56
CA ASN A 94 -3.22 10.06 -9.39
C ASN A 94 -4.16 11.26 -9.42
N SER A 95 -4.71 11.55 -10.59
CA SER A 95 -5.62 12.68 -10.81
C SER A 95 -7.07 12.23 -11.02
N PHE A 96 -7.32 10.92 -11.13
CA PHE A 96 -8.57 10.37 -11.65
C PHE A 96 -9.30 9.41 -10.71
N SER A 97 -8.71 9.02 -9.57
CA SER A 97 -9.38 8.28 -8.50
C SER A 97 -8.98 8.85 -7.14
N ASP A 98 -9.87 8.64 -6.18
CA ASP A 98 -9.67 8.84 -4.76
C ASP A 98 -8.53 7.98 -4.16
N HIS A 99 -8.04 6.95 -4.88
CA HIS A 99 -6.88 6.14 -4.51
C HIS A 99 -5.60 6.53 -5.31
N TYR A 100 -4.47 6.60 -4.59
CA TYR A 100 -3.14 6.79 -5.17
C TYR A 100 -2.47 5.42 -5.40
N PRO A 101 -2.10 5.04 -6.64
CA PRO A 101 -1.48 3.76 -6.93
C PRO A 101 -0.17 3.54 -6.17
N ILE A 102 0.04 2.30 -5.71
CA ILE A 102 1.29 1.85 -5.09
C ILE A 102 2.18 1.15 -6.11
N LEU A 103 3.46 1.52 -6.14
CA LEU A 103 4.49 0.88 -6.95
C LEU A 103 5.50 0.18 -6.03
N LEU A 104 5.53 -1.15 -6.09
CA LEU A 104 6.57 -1.96 -5.46
C LEU A 104 7.76 -2.11 -6.41
N SER A 105 8.93 -1.60 -6.01
CA SER A 105 10.18 -1.74 -6.75
C SER A 105 11.12 -2.66 -5.99
N THR A 106 11.43 -3.84 -6.54
CA THR A 106 12.38 -4.81 -5.96
C THR A 106 13.80 -4.71 -6.53
N VAL A 107 14.00 -3.88 -7.57
CA VAL A 107 15.27 -3.74 -8.27
C VAL A 107 16.00 -2.48 -7.81
N SER A 108 17.30 -2.59 -7.55
CA SER A 108 18.18 -1.43 -7.31
C SER A 108 18.17 -0.49 -8.52
N GLU A 109 17.97 0.82 -8.28
CA GLU A 109 17.85 1.86 -9.32
C GLU A 109 19.06 1.90 -10.29
N LYS A 110 20.18 1.28 -9.92
CA LYS A 110 21.40 1.15 -10.74
C LYS A 110 21.24 0.33 -12.03
N LYS A 111 20.10 -0.36 -12.26
CA LYS A 111 19.86 -1.20 -13.46
C LYS A 111 18.73 -0.72 -14.39
N ARG A 112 18.22 0.51 -14.26
CA ARG A 112 17.15 1.02 -15.14
C ARG A 112 17.67 1.53 -16.48
N ASN A 113 18.05 0.60 -17.36
CA ASN A 113 18.17 0.84 -18.81
C ASN A 113 17.16 0.02 -19.64
N LYS A 114 16.18 -0.64 -19.01
CA LYS A 114 15.08 -1.29 -19.73
C LYS A 114 13.75 -0.68 -19.31
N ALA A 115 13.11 0.00 -20.26
CA ALA A 115 11.71 0.35 -20.16
C ALA A 115 10.91 -0.94 -19.98
N THR A 116 10.29 -1.12 -18.81
CA THR A 116 9.31 -2.19 -18.62
C THR A 116 7.98 -1.67 -19.13
N ASN A 117 7.47 -2.29 -20.18
CA ASN A 117 6.16 -1.97 -20.73
C ASN A 117 5.10 -2.27 -19.67
N PHE A 118 4.43 -1.22 -19.17
CA PHE A 118 3.19 -1.37 -18.43
C PHE A 118 2.18 -2.05 -19.36
N LYS A 119 1.59 -3.14 -18.90
CA LYS A 119 0.52 -3.83 -19.60
C LYS A 119 -0.74 -3.72 -18.77
N PHE A 120 -1.80 -3.29 -19.42
CA PHE A 120 -3.13 -3.14 -18.87
C PHE A 120 -4.05 -4.05 -19.70
N GLU A 121 -4.79 -4.92 -19.02
CA GLU A 121 -5.78 -5.77 -19.68
C GLU A 121 -7.13 -5.03 -19.69
N ALA A 122 -7.58 -4.63 -20.88
CA ALA A 122 -8.81 -3.85 -21.04
C ALA A 122 -10.08 -4.58 -20.57
N TRP A 123 -10.03 -5.90 -20.38
CA TRP A 123 -11.14 -6.67 -19.83
C TRP A 123 -11.48 -6.28 -18.38
N TRP A 124 -10.52 -5.74 -17.62
CA TRP A 124 -10.74 -5.32 -16.22
C TRP A 124 -11.70 -4.13 -16.06
N THR A 125 -12.07 -3.44 -17.14
CA THR A 125 -13.06 -2.37 -17.12
C THR A 125 -14.44 -2.80 -17.60
N MET A 126 -14.65 -4.09 -17.92
CA MET A 126 -15.89 -4.58 -18.53
C MET A 126 -16.88 -5.23 -17.54
N GLU A 127 -16.62 -5.26 -16.24
CA GLU A 127 -17.65 -5.65 -15.26
C GLU A 127 -18.47 -4.43 -14.81
N SER A 128 -19.45 -4.05 -15.63
CA SER A 128 -20.67 -3.33 -15.24
C SER A 128 -21.62 -3.23 -16.45
N LEU A 129 -22.30 -4.31 -16.79
CA LEU A 129 -23.63 -4.28 -17.39
C LEU A 129 -24.49 -5.37 -16.76
#